data_AF-A0A5C6AQH1-F1
#
_entry.id   AF-A0A5C6AQH1-F1
#
_cell.length_a   1.000
_cell.length_b   1.000
_cell.length_c   1.000
_cell.angle_alpha   90.00
_cell.angle_beta   90.00
_cell.angle_gamma   90.00
#
_symmetry.space_group_name_H-M   'P 1'
#
loop_
_entity.id
_entity.type
_entity.pdbx_description
1 polymer ?
#
loop_
_entity_poly.entity_id
_entity_poly.type
_entity_poly.pdbx_seq_one_letter_code
_entity_poly.pdbx_strand_id
1 'polypeptide(L)'
;MTPQIEATLSDLTTMYCKALATGEILDTERVDALVKNLSTNGWKRHSQDQAPLSTQIEERVKRQCPEPSMHRGAAIGGWMKQLDQAYANASRYEASSPADENQDQPMPPSTQG
;
A
#
# COMPACT_ATOMS: atom_id res chain seq x y z
N MET A 1 -13.60 -6.78 1.85
CA MET A 1 -12.12 -6.66 1.86
C MET A 1 -11.54 -8.05 1.82
N THR A 2 -10.44 -8.30 1.10
CA THR A 2 -9.82 -9.64 1.04
C THR A 2 -8.91 -9.87 2.26
N PRO A 3 -8.68 -11.13 2.68
CA PRO A 3 -7.79 -11.42 3.82
C PRO A 3 -6.34 -10.97 3.57
N GLN A 4 -5.91 -10.95 2.30
CA GLN A 4 -4.56 -10.51 1.90
C GLN A 4 -4.39 -9.00 2.10
N ILE A 5 -5.40 -8.20 1.73
CA ILE A 5 -5.42 -6.76 1.98
C ILE A 5 -5.37 -6.50 3.49
N GLU A 6 -6.19 -7.19 4.28
CA GLU A 6 -6.25 -7.00 5.72
C GLU A 6 -4.94 -7.36 6.41
N ALA A 7 -4.32 -8.48 6.03
CA ALA A 7 -3.00 -8.87 6.52
C ALA A 7 -1.94 -7.80 6.21
N THR A 8 -1.96 -7.25 5.01
CA THR A 8 -1.01 -6.20 4.59
C THR A 8 -1.20 -4.90 5.39
N LEU A 9 -2.45 -4.50 5.64
CA LEU A 9 -2.76 -3.34 6.49
C LEU A 9 -2.33 -3.56 7.94
N SER A 10 -2.45 -4.79 8.43
CA SER A 10 -1.99 -5.19 9.76
C SER A 10 -0.46 -5.14 9.88
N ASP A 11 0.28 -5.63 8.88
CA ASP A 11 1.75 -5.58 8.85
C ASP A 11 2.25 -4.13 8.83
N LEU A 12 1.66 -3.28 7.99
CA LEU A 12 1.94 -1.84 7.98
C LEU A 12 1.70 -1.22 9.36
N THR A 13 0.51 -1.45 9.95
CA THR A 13 0.18 -0.91 11.27
C THR A 13 1.19 -1.36 12.32
N THR A 14 1.55 -2.64 12.32
CA THR A 14 2.51 -3.23 13.26
C THR A 14 3.89 -2.59 13.13
N MET A 15 4.35 -2.34 11.90
CA MET A 15 5.63 -1.66 11.68
C MET A 15 5.62 -0.23 12.21
N TYR A 16 4.58 0.55 11.91
CA TYR A 16 4.44 1.91 12.43
C TYR A 16 4.39 1.90 13.97
N CYS A 17 3.61 1.00 14.54
CA CYS A 17 3.55 0.80 15.98
C CYS A 17 4.89 0.47 16.62
N LYS A 18 5.68 -0.42 16.00
CA LYS A 18 7.02 -0.76 16.46
C LYS A 18 7.96 0.45 16.38
N ALA A 19 7.98 1.16 15.25
CA ALA A 19 8.78 2.36 15.05
C ALA A 19 8.42 3.46 16.06
N LEU A 20 7.13 3.62 16.38
CA LEU A 20 6.70 4.47 17.50
C LEU A 20 7.30 3.92 18.78
N ALA A 21 6.95 2.70 19.21
CA ALA A 21 7.35 2.14 20.50
C ALA A 21 8.87 2.20 20.77
N THR A 22 9.70 1.84 19.79
CA THR A 22 11.17 1.77 19.96
C THR A 22 11.88 3.05 19.55
N GLY A 23 11.23 3.96 18.83
CA GLY A 23 11.88 5.12 18.21
C GLY A 23 12.81 4.74 17.05
N GLU A 24 12.74 3.50 16.56
CA GLU A 24 13.51 3.07 15.38
C GLU A 24 13.05 3.80 14.12
N ILE A 25 13.99 3.91 13.19
CA ILE A 25 13.72 4.39 11.84
C ILE A 25 12.84 3.35 11.14
N LEU A 26 11.75 3.82 10.53
CA LEU A 26 10.86 2.98 9.76
C LEU A 26 11.59 2.43 8.51
N ASP A 27 11.45 1.13 8.27
CA ASP A 27 12.00 0.48 7.08
C ASP A 27 11.18 0.88 5.83
N THR A 28 11.66 1.90 5.13
CA THR A 28 10.94 2.49 3.99
C THR A 28 10.82 1.55 2.79
N GLU A 29 11.80 0.66 2.58
CA GLU A 29 11.76 -0.33 1.49
C GLU A 29 10.65 -1.36 1.74
N ARG A 30 10.52 -1.84 2.98
CA ARG A 30 9.45 -2.77 3.36
C ARG A 30 8.08 -2.11 3.29
N VAL A 31 7.96 -0.84 3.68
CA VAL A 31 6.72 -0.07 3.52
C VAL A 31 6.33 0.03 2.04
N ASP A 32 7.27 0.37 1.16
CA ASP A 32 7.01 0.44 -0.29
C ASP A 32 6.56 -0.91 -0.86
N ALA A 33 7.18 -2.03 -0.44
CA ALA A 33 6.79 -3.37 -0.86
C ALA A 33 5.35 -3.73 -0.45
N LEU A 34 4.95 -3.43 0.78
CA LEU A 34 3.57 -3.67 1.26
C LEU A 34 2.56 -2.77 0.56
N VAL A 35 2.94 -1.52 0.29
CA VAL A 35 2.12 -0.54 -0.43
C VAL A 35 1.87 -0.97 -1.87
N LYS A 36 2.90 -1.48 -2.56
CA LYS A 36 2.76 -2.12 -3.87
C LYS A 36 1.82 -3.32 -3.82
N ASN A 37 1.97 -4.17 -2.81
CA ASN A 37 1.09 -5.32 -2.61
C ASN A 37 -0.38 -4.91 -2.44
N LEU A 38 -0.67 -3.84 -1.69
CA LEU A 38 -2.02 -3.27 -1.57
C LEU A 38 -2.56 -2.76 -2.90
N SER A 39 -1.72 -2.11 -3.70
CA SER A 39 -2.10 -1.66 -5.04
C SER A 39 -2.53 -2.88 -5.88
N THR A 40 -1.65 -3.88 -6.00
CA THR A 40 -1.88 -5.09 -6.81
C THR A 40 -3.09 -5.91 -6.37
N ASN A 41 -3.37 -5.94 -5.07
CA ASN A 41 -4.55 -6.63 -4.55
C ASN A 41 -5.85 -5.81 -4.69
N GLY A 42 -5.80 -4.64 -5.34
CA GLY A 42 -6.98 -3.85 -5.64
C GLY A 42 -7.51 -3.04 -4.46
N TRP A 43 -6.64 -2.59 -3.53
CA TRP A 43 -7.03 -1.73 -2.41
C TRP A 43 -7.91 -0.56 -2.87
N LYS A 44 -7.56 0.07 -4.01
CA LYS A 44 -8.32 1.19 -4.60
C LYS A 44 -9.79 0.86 -4.84
N ARG A 45 -10.11 -0.36 -5.29
CA ARG A 45 -11.50 -0.82 -5.49
C ARG A 45 -12.20 -1.06 -4.17
N HIS A 46 -11.48 -1.58 -3.17
CA HIS A 46 -12.02 -1.86 -1.85
C HIS A 46 -12.20 -0.62 -0.97
N SER A 47 -11.51 0.48 -1.28
CA SER A 47 -11.49 1.71 -0.48
C SER A 47 -12.22 2.89 -1.14
N GLN A 48 -12.98 2.68 -2.22
CA GLN A 48 -13.68 3.77 -2.93
C GLN A 48 -14.61 4.59 -2.02
N ASP A 49 -15.27 3.94 -1.07
CA ASP A 49 -16.15 4.58 -0.07
C ASP A 49 -15.47 4.75 1.29
N GLN A 50 -14.16 4.53 1.38
CA GLN A 50 -13.42 4.60 2.63
C GLN A 50 -12.41 5.75 2.63
N ALA A 51 -11.93 6.09 3.83
CA ALA A 51 -10.85 7.04 3.99
C ALA A 51 -9.58 6.55 3.24
N PRO A 52 -8.70 7.47 2.82
CA PRO A 52 -7.47 7.11 2.13
C PRO A 52 -6.60 6.19 2.97
N LEU A 53 -5.70 5.45 2.31
CA LEU A 53 -4.83 4.45 2.95
C LEU A 53 -4.09 5.04 4.17
N SER A 54 -3.56 6.25 4.01
CA SER A 54 -2.88 7.02 5.06
C SER A 54 -3.77 7.22 6.29
N THR A 55 -5.00 7.70 6.12
CA THR A 55 -5.95 7.86 7.24
C THR A 55 -6.30 6.53 7.89
N GLN A 56 -6.52 5.47 7.11
CA GLN A 56 -6.87 4.15 7.64
C GLN A 56 -5.74 3.54 8.47
N ILE A 57 -4.49 3.69 8.03
CA ILE A 57 -3.33 3.25 8.80
C ILE A 57 -3.15 4.15 10.04
N GLU A 58 -3.33 5.45 9.91
CA GLU A 58 -3.25 6.38 11.05
C GLU A 58 -4.25 6.02 12.15
N GLU A 59 -5.52 5.79 11.81
CA GLU A 59 -6.54 5.38 12.78
C GLU A 59 -6.22 4.03 13.43
N ARG A 60 -5.73 3.07 12.64
CA ARG A 60 -5.31 1.77 13.17
C ARG A 60 -4.13 1.90 14.13
N VAL A 61 -3.13 2.70 13.80
CA VAL A 61 -1.97 2.96 14.66
C VAL A 61 -2.45 3.63 15.96
N LYS A 62 -3.28 4.67 15.87
CA LYS A 62 -3.86 5.35 17.04
C LYS A 62 -4.66 4.41 17.95
N ARG A 63 -5.37 3.43 17.38
CA ARG A 63 -6.17 2.45 18.13
C ARG A 63 -5.34 1.31 18.71
N GLN A 64 -4.45 0.72 17.93
CA GLN A 64 -3.66 -0.46 18.36
C GLN A 64 -2.49 -0.08 19.26
N CYS A 65 -1.98 1.14 19.09
CA CYS A 65 -0.85 1.66 19.83
C CYS A 65 -1.27 2.95 20.53
N PRO A 66 -2.17 2.86 21.54
CA PRO A 66 -2.62 4.02 22.30
C PRO A 66 -1.40 4.64 23.00
N GLU A 67 -1.05 5.86 22.62
CA GLU A 67 0.18 6.49 23.10
C GLU A 67 0.02 7.27 24.40
N PRO A 68 1.06 7.28 25.26
CA PRO A 68 1.17 8.16 26.42
C PRO A 68 1.93 9.48 26.16
N SER A 69 2.40 9.79 24.94
CA SER A 69 3.36 10.90 24.72
C SER A 69 2.94 11.90 23.62
N MET A 70 2.86 13.18 24.01
CA MET A 70 2.38 14.33 23.21
C MET A 70 3.16 14.64 21.92
N HIS A 71 4.38 14.12 21.72
CA HIS A 71 5.28 14.55 20.63
C HIS A 71 5.22 13.69 19.35
N ARG A 72 4.51 12.55 19.34
CA ARG A 72 4.54 11.62 18.18
C ARG A 72 3.57 11.96 17.04
N GLY A 73 2.64 12.89 17.25
CA GLY A 73 1.71 13.32 16.19
C GLY A 73 2.42 13.87 14.93
N ALA A 74 3.55 14.57 15.11
CA ALA A 74 4.35 15.07 13.99
C ALA A 74 5.07 13.95 13.21
N ALA A 75 5.58 12.93 13.91
CA ALA A 75 6.23 11.77 13.29
C ALA A 75 5.22 10.96 12.46
N ILE A 76 4.04 10.70 13.04
CA ILE A 76 2.95 10.01 12.36
C ILE A 76 2.55 10.78 11.08
N GLY A 77 2.35 12.10 11.17
CA GLY A 77 2.01 12.91 9.99
C GLY A 77 3.06 12.85 8.87
N GLY A 78 4.35 12.84 9.22
CA GLY A 78 5.44 12.70 8.25
C GLY A 78 5.46 11.33 7.56
N TRP A 79 5.15 10.27 8.31
CA TRP A 79 5.03 8.93 7.77
C TRP A 79 3.79 8.74 6.90
N MET A 80 2.65 9.29 7.29
CA MET A 80 1.42 9.20 6.50
C MET A 80 1.56 9.89 5.14
N LYS A 81 2.32 11.00 5.06
CA LYS A 81 2.67 11.62 3.77
C LYS A 81 3.51 10.72 2.89
N GLN A 82 4.53 10.04 3.46
CA GLN A 82 5.36 9.10 2.71
C GLN A 82 4.54 7.90 2.21
N LEU A 83 3.65 7.38 3.05
CA LEU A 83 2.74 6.29 2.71
C LEU A 83 1.81 6.66 1.54
N ASP A 84 1.25 7.87 1.56
CA ASP A 84 0.38 8.37 0.50
C ASP A 84 1.14 8.50 -0.83
N GLN A 85 2.35 9.07 -0.78
CA GLN A 85 3.22 9.22 -1.95
C GLN A 85 3.63 7.87 -2.54
N ALA A 86 4.02 6.90 -1.69
CA ALA A 86 4.37 5.56 -2.13
C ALA A 86 3.17 4.86 -2.80
N TYR A 87 1.97 5.01 -2.22
CA TYR A 87 0.76 4.40 -2.76
C TYR A 87 0.34 5.04 -4.08
N ALA A 88 0.40 6.38 -4.17
CA ALA A 88 0.15 7.10 -5.41
C ALA A 88 1.12 6.68 -6.53
N ASN A 89 2.39 6.45 -6.19
CA ASN A 89 3.37 5.94 -7.14
C ASN A 89 3.02 4.51 -7.59
N ALA A 90 2.79 3.59 -6.65
CA ALA A 90 2.45 2.19 -6.95
C ALA A 90 1.18 2.08 -7.81
N SER A 91 0.13 2.84 -7.47
CA SER A 91 -1.15 2.80 -8.19
C SER A 91 -1.07 3.39 -9.60
N ARG A 92 -0.13 4.31 -9.86
CA ARG A 92 0.11 4.85 -11.22
C ARG A 92 0.72 3.81 -12.15
N TYR A 93 1.63 2.97 -11.66
CA TYR A 93 2.24 1.94 -12.48
C TYR A 93 1.24 0.87 -12.90
N GLU A 94 0.31 0.47 -12.02
CA GLU A 94 -0.77 -0.44 -12.43
C GLU A 94 -1.76 0.17 -13.42
N ALA A 95 -2.06 1.46 -13.30
CA ALA A 95 -2.88 2.16 -14.28
C ALA A 95 -2.18 2.34 -15.64
N SER A 96 -0.84 2.26 -15.65
CA SER A 96 -0.01 2.44 -16.84
C SER A 96 0.54 1.13 -17.41
N SER A 97 0.29 0.00 -16.74
CA SER A 97 0.47 -1.31 -17.36
C SER A 97 -0.67 -1.47 -18.37
N PRO A 98 -0.42 -1.37 -19.70
CA PRO A 98 -1.31 -2.07 -20.60
C PRO A 98 -1.37 -3.52 -20.10
N ALA A 99 -2.55 -4.13 -20.16
CA ALA A 99 -2.65 -5.57 -20.03
C ALA A 99 -1.50 -6.19 -20.84
N ASP A 100 -0.88 -7.21 -20.27
CA ASP A 100 0.01 -8.12 -20.95
C ASP A 100 -0.74 -8.72 -22.17
N GLU A 101 -0.86 -7.93 -23.23
CA GLU A 101 -1.29 -8.33 -24.56
C GLU A 101 -0.04 -8.81 -25.27
N ASN A 102 0.41 -9.98 -24.85
CA ASN A 102 1.12 -10.89 -25.74
C ASN A 102 0.75 -12.30 -25.28
N GLN A 103 -0.51 -12.72 -25.47
CA GLN A 103 -0.91 -13.34 -26.75
C GLN A 103 0.26 -14.02 -27.46
N ASP A 104 0.80 -15.07 -26.83
CA ASP A 104 1.37 -16.21 -27.55
C ASP A 104 0.23 -16.91 -28.31
N GLN A 105 -0.30 -16.22 -29.32
CA GLN A 105 -1.07 -16.85 -30.38
C GLN A 105 -0.08 -17.16 -31.50
N PRO A 106 0.28 -18.43 -31.73
CA PRO A 106 1.00 -18.79 -32.94
C PRO A 106 0.12 -18.40 -34.13
N MET A 107 0.63 -17.47 -34.92
CA MET A 107 0.03 -16.95 -36.15
C MET A 107 -0.33 -18.14 -37.06
N PRO A 108 -1.57 -18.25 -37.61
CA PRO A 108 -1.80 -19.16 -38.71
C PRO A 108 -1.12 -18.59 -39.96
N PRO A 109 -0.27 -19.34 -40.67
CA PRO A 109 0.29 -18.87 -41.94
C PRO A 109 -0.85 -18.75 -42.95
N SER A 110 -1.18 -17.52 -43.34
CA SER A 110 -1.95 -17.26 -44.55
C SER A 110 -0.99 -17.20 -45.73
N THR A 111 -1.00 -18.24 -46.57
CA THR A 111 -0.59 -18.09 -47.97
C THR A 111 -1.59 -18.81 -48.87
N GLN A 112 -2.25 -18.01 -49.69
CA GLN A 112 -3.10 -18.35 -50.82
C GLN A 112 -2.21 -18.31 -52.09
N GLY A 113 -2.34 -19.28 -53.00
CA GLY A 113 -1.62 -19.32 -54.28
C GLY A 113 -1.46 -20.73 -54.84
#